data_AF-A0A3A9C8H9-F1
#
_entry.id   AF-A0A3A9C8H9-F1
#
_cell.length_a   1.000
_cell.length_b   1.000
_cell.length_c   1.000
_cell.angle_alpha   90.00
_cell.angle_beta   90.00
_cell.angle_gamma   90.00
#
_symmetry.space_group_name_H-M   'P 1'
#
loop_
_entity.id
_entity.type
_entity.pdbx_description
1 polymer ?
#
loop_
_entity_poly.entity_id
_entity_poly.type
_entity_poly.pdbx_seq_one_letter_code
_entity_poly.pdbx_strand_id
1 'polypeptide(L)' 'MVEQQQKLVLSPYMEIYELVVPKDNLLRQIKELVDFGFIYEELIDKYCLDNGRNA' A
#
# COMPACT_ATOMS: atom_id res chain seq x y z
N MET A 1 -14.58 1.93 -9.84
CA MET A 1 -13.24 2.38 -10.24
C MET A 1 -12.58 2.84 -8.96
N VAL A 2 -11.59 2.10 -8.44
CA VAL A 2 -10.80 2.60 -7.30
C VAL A 2 -10.07 3.82 -7.84
N GLU A 3 -10.33 5.00 -7.28
CA GLU A 3 -9.54 6.18 -7.63
C GLU A 3 -8.08 5.84 -7.36
N GLN A 4 -7.30 5.67 -8.42
CA GLN A 4 -5.85 5.62 -8.30
C GLN A 4 -5.47 6.86 -7.51
N GLN A 5 -4.79 6.67 -6.38
CA GLN A 5 -4.40 7.74 -5.48
C GLN A 5 -3.32 8.58 -6.20
N GLN A 6 -3.75 9.45 -7.13
CA GLN A 6 -2.89 10.26 -7.99
C GLN A 6 -2.16 11.36 -7.20
N LYS A 7 -2.52 11.55 -5.94
CA LYS A 7 -1.83 12.43 -5.00
C LYS A 7 -1.39 11.60 -3.82
N LEU A 8 -0.08 11.65 -3.52
CA LEU A 8 0.49 11.14 -2.29
C LEU A 8 -0.11 11.97 -1.13
N VAL A 9 -1.31 11.61 -0.67
CA VAL A 9 -1.91 12.21 0.52
C VAL A 9 -1.13 11.63 1.69
N LEU A 10 -0.07 12.32 2.06
CA LEU A 10 0.70 11.97 3.25
C LEU A 10 -0.26 12.06 4.43
N SER A 11 -0.46 10.92 5.08
CA SER A 11 -1.21 10.86 6.33
C SER A 11 -0.64 11.92 7.29
N PRO A 12 -1.47 12.66 8.04
CA PRO A 12 -0.99 13.59 9.06
C PRO A 12 -0.17 12.89 10.15
N TYR A 13 -0.15 11.55 10.17
CA TYR A 13 0.59 10.72 11.10
C TYR A 13 1.84 10.07 10.48
N MET A 14 2.26 10.47 9.27
CA MET A 14 3.43 9.88 8.61
C MET A 14 4.70 10.03 9.47
N GLU A 15 4.85 11.16 10.17
CA GLU A 15 5.96 11.39 11.10
C GLU A 15 6.02 10.36 12.25
N ILE A 16 4.88 9.83 12.70
CA ILE A 16 4.84 8.79 13.73
C ILE A 16 5.44 7.49 13.20
N TYR A 17 5.17 7.13 11.95
CA TYR A 17 5.76 5.94 11.32
C TYR A 17 7.28 6.04 11.27
N GLU A 18 7.80 7.20 10.87
CA GLU A 18 9.23 7.48 10.80
C GLU A 18 9.91 7.43 12.17
N LEU A 19 9.22 7.89 13.22
CA LEU A 19 9.72 7.91 14.59
C LEU A 19 9.72 6.52 15.25
N VAL A 20 8.68 5.73 15.03
CA VAL A 20 8.43 4.48 15.76
C VAL A 20 9.07 3.27 15.10
N VAL A 21 9.21 3.26 13.76
CA VAL A 21 9.72 2.12 13.02
C VAL A 21 11.19 2.39 12.61
N PRO A 22 12.17 1.68 13.19
CA PRO A 22 13.58 1.85 12.85
C PRO A 22 13.87 1.62 11.35
N LYS A 23 14.85 2.33 10.79
CA LYS A 23 15.23 2.22 9.36
C LYS A 23 15.79 0.86 8.96
N ASP A 24 16.37 0.13 9.91
CA ASP A 24 16.89 -1.22 9.75
C ASP A 24 15.83 -2.32 9.98
N ASN A 25 14.57 -1.92 10.25
CA ASN A 25 13.48 -2.87 10.32
C ASN A 25 13.28 -3.54 8.95
N LEU A 26 13.31 -4.87 8.94
CA LEU A 26 13.20 -5.69 7.72
C LEU A 26 11.98 -5.32 6.86
N LEU A 27 10.79 -5.18 7.48
CA LEU A 27 9.56 -4.90 6.73
C LEU A 27 9.55 -3.49 6.16
N ARG A 28 10.13 -2.53 6.89
CA ARG A 28 10.33 -1.17 6.40
C ARG A 28 11.28 -1.14 5.20
N GLN A 29 12.40 -1.86 5.28
CA GLN A 29 13.34 -1.99 4.15
C GLN A 29 12.67 -2.65 2.94
N ILE A 30 11.89 -3.71 3.14
CA ILE A 30 11.14 -4.37 2.05
C ILE A 30 10.14 -3.39 1.42
N LYS A 31 9.39 -2.64 2.23
CA LYS A 31 8.43 -1.63 1.75
C LYS A 31 9.11 -0.52 0.93
N GLU A 32 10.29 -0.07 1.35
CA GLU A 32 11.03 1.01 0.70
C GLU A 32 11.77 0.56 -0.57
N LEU A 33 12.21 -0.70 -0.63
CA LEU A 33 12.99 -1.24 -1.76
C LEU A 33 12.14 -1.87 -2.86
N VAL A 34 10.94 -2.35 -2.54
CA VAL A 34 10.07 -3.08 -3.47
C VAL A 34 8.90 -2.21 -3.90
N ASP A 35 8.74 -2.05 -5.21
CA ASP A 35 7.52 -1.47 -5.77
C ASP A 35 6.40 -2.52 -5.76
N PHE A 36 5.41 -2.32 -4.88
CA PHE A 36 4.25 -3.19 -4.74
C PHE A 36 3.08 -2.81 -5.67
N GLY A 37 3.29 -1.90 -6.63
CA GLY A 37 2.26 -1.50 -7.60
C GLY A 37 1.62 -2.68 -8.36
N PHE A 38 2.42 -3.71 -8.69
CA PHE A 38 1.96 -4.91 -9.38
C PHE A 38 0.85 -5.67 -8.65
N ILE A 39 0.78 -5.58 -7.30
CA ILE A 39 -0.27 -6.26 -6.53
C ILE A 39 -1.65 -5.73 -6.91
N TYR A 40 -1.77 -4.41 -7.13
CA TYR A 40 -3.03 -3.82 -7.57
C TYR A 40 -3.40 -4.28 -8.98
N GLU A 41 -2.42 -4.33 -9.88
CA GLU A 41 -2.64 -4.80 -11.26
C GLU A 41 -3.12 -6.25 -11.30
N GLU A 42 -2.54 -7.11 -10.47
CA GLU A 42 -2.89 -8.54 -10.39
C GLU A 42 -4.25 -8.80 -9.74
N LEU A 43 -4.68 -7.92 -8.82
CA LEU A 43 -5.88 -8.13 -8.01
C LEU A 43 -7.10 -7.31 -8.46
N ILE A 44 -6.92 -6.32 -9.34
CA ILE A 44 -8.01 -5.42 -9.74
C ILE A 44 -9.22 -6.14 -10.33
N ASP A 45 -9.01 -7.26 -11.02
CA ASP A 45 -10.07 -8.08 -11.61
C ASP A 45 -10.67 -9.10 -10.63
N LYS A 46 -9.99 -9.40 -9.52
CA LYS A 46 -10.40 -10.39 -8.50
C LYS A 46 -11.27 -9.81 -7.41
N TYR A 47 -11.21 -8.49 -7.21
CA TYR A 47 -11.97 -7.78 -6.19
C TYR A 47 -13.11 -6.99 -6.84
N CYS A 48 -14.34 -7.23 -6.41
CA CYS A 48 -15.45 -6.33 -6.71
C CYS A 48 -15.96 -5.64 -5.44
N LEU A 49 -16.61 -4.48 -5.61
CA LEU A 49 -17.11 -3.64 -4.52
C LEU A 49 -18.10 -4.37 -3.62
N ASP A 50 -18.85 -5.33 -4.19
CA ASP A 50 -20.01 -5.93 -3.53
C ASP A 50 -19.74 -7.37 -3.04
N ASN A 51 -18.85 -8.13 -3.68
CA ASN A 51 -18.60 -9.55 -3.39
C ASN A 51 -17.19 -9.89 -2.89
N GLY A 52 -16.36 -8.88 -2.61
CA GLY A 52 -14.98 -9.13 -2.16
C GLY A 52 -14.18 -9.95 -3.19
N ARG A 53 -13.32 -10.85 -2.71
CA ARG A 53 -12.53 -11.75 -3.55
C ARG A 53 -13.40 -12.89 -4.04
N ASN A 54 -13.53 -13.07 -5.36
CA ASN A 54 -14.15 -14.26 -5.92
C ASN A 54 -13.36 -15.52 -5.48
N ALA A 55 -14.07 -16.51 -4.92
CA ALA A 55 -13.50 -17.78 -4.44
C ALA A 55 -12.97 -18.65 -5.58
#